data_AF-A0A3R8SPC5-F1
#
_entry.id   AF-A0A3R8SPC5-F1
#
_cell.length_a   1.000
_cell.length_b   1.000
_cell.length_c   1.000
_cell.angle_alpha   90.00
_cell.angle_beta   90.00
_cell.angle_gamma   90.00
#
_symmetry.space_group_name_H-M   'P 1'
#
loop_
_entity.id
_entity.type
_entity.pdbx_description
1 polymer ?
#
loop_
_entity_poly.entity_id
_entity_poly.type
_entity_poly.pdbx_seq_one_letter_code
_entity_poly.pdbx_strand_id
1 'polypeptide(L)'
;MNTHRKTTPANEPVLSAGAIIALIEAIIVALTSFGVAITPEQHTAIIGLAGAVLAIAAAVLPLIVARRKVTPTASVVEQRVGDLVVAGAGHDTIAEGEAIRDVHDA
;
A
#
# COMPACT_ATOMS: atom_id res chain seq x y z
N MET A 1 15.65 -20.18 -10.04
CA MET A 1 15.94 -18.86 -9.45
C MET A 1 14.75 -18.49 -8.59
N ASN A 2 14.85 -18.67 -7.27
CA ASN A 2 13.74 -18.47 -6.35
C ASN A 2 13.85 -17.07 -5.75
N THR A 3 13.16 -16.10 -6.33
CA THR A 3 13.07 -14.75 -5.78
C THR A 3 11.99 -14.72 -4.69
N HIS A 4 12.37 -14.65 -3.43
CA HIS A 4 11.42 -14.43 -2.34
C HIS A 4 11.07 -12.94 -2.25
N ARG A 5 9.95 -12.56 -2.87
CA ARG A 5 9.37 -11.23 -2.69
C ARG A 5 8.71 -11.20 -1.32
N LYS A 6 9.30 -10.47 -0.35
CA LYS A 6 8.61 -10.13 0.89
C LYS A 6 7.42 -9.25 0.49
N THR A 7 6.24 -9.84 0.37
CA THR A 7 5.01 -9.13 0.05
C THR A 7 4.74 -8.18 1.21
N THR A 8 5.04 -6.90 1.01
CA THR A 8 4.56 -5.81 1.87
C THR A 8 3.06 -6.04 2.11
N PRO A 9 2.58 -6.01 3.36
CA PRO A 9 1.18 -6.32 3.65
C PRO A 9 0.27 -5.44 2.78
N ALA A 10 -0.58 -6.11 2.01
CA ALA A 10 -1.36 -5.58 0.89
C ALA A 10 -2.52 -4.65 1.28
N ASN A 11 -2.55 -4.15 2.52
CA ASN A 11 -3.66 -3.36 3.01
C ASN A 11 -3.19 -1.90 3.18
N GLU A 12 -3.02 -1.23 2.05
CA GLU A 12 -2.81 0.22 2.00
C GLU A 12 -4.13 0.91 2.42
N PRO A 13 -4.15 1.65 3.55
CA PRO A 13 -5.34 2.37 4.03
C PRO A 13 -5.96 3.33 3.00
N VAL A 14 -5.16 3.70 2.00
CA VAL A 14 -5.53 4.60 0.91
C VAL A 14 -6.52 3.95 -0.05
N LEU A 15 -6.35 2.66 -0.36
CA LEU A 15 -7.28 1.92 -1.21
C LEU A 15 -8.65 1.80 -0.54
N SER A 16 -8.69 1.62 0.79
CA SER A 16 -9.95 1.63 1.54
C SER A 16 -10.61 3.00 1.56
N ALA A 17 -9.87 4.11 1.68
CA ALA A 17 -10.45 5.45 1.69
C ALA A 17 -11.03 5.84 0.32
N GLY A 18 -10.32 5.54 -0.78
CA GLY A 18 -10.80 5.77 -2.14
C GLY A 18 -12.06 4.96 -2.46
N ALA A 19 -12.10 3.69 -2.03
CA ALA A 19 -13.28 2.84 -2.18
C ALA A 19 -14.51 3.38 -1.41
N ILE A 20 -14.30 3.94 -0.21
CA ILE A 20 -15.38 4.55 0.58
C ILE A 20 -15.93 5.79 -0.12
N ILE A 21 -15.07 6.69 -0.63
CA ILE A 21 -15.52 7.89 -1.36
C ILE A 21 -16.29 7.49 -2.62
N ALA A 22 -15.75 6.56 -3.41
CA ALA A 22 -16.42 6.07 -4.62
C ALA A 22 -17.78 5.43 -4.32
N LEU A 23 -17.90 4.71 -3.20
CA LEU A 23 -19.17 4.15 -2.74
C LEU A 23 -20.17 5.25 -2.34
N ILE A 24 -19.74 6.27 -1.60
CA ILE A 24 -20.58 7.41 -1.21
C ILE A 24 -21.08 8.15 -2.46
N GLU A 25 -20.20 8.44 -3.42
CA GLU A 25 -20.59 9.06 -4.69
C GLU A 25 -21.58 8.21 -5.46
N ALA A 26 -21.35 6.90 -5.57
CA ALA A 26 -22.25 5.99 -6.27
C ALA A 26 -23.66 5.98 -5.66
N ILE A 27 -23.77 6.01 -4.32
CA ILE A 27 -25.06 6.08 -3.62
C ILE A 27 -25.76 7.41 -3.91
N ILE A 28 -25.04 8.53 -3.86
CA ILE A 28 -25.60 9.86 -4.13
C ILE A 28 -26.11 9.96 -5.58
N VAL A 29 -25.32 9.49 -6.54
CA VAL A 29 -25.70 9.46 -7.96
C VAL A 29 -26.94 8.59 -8.17
N ALA A 30 -27.00 7.41 -7.53
CA ALA A 30 -28.18 6.55 -7.59
C ALA A 30 -29.42 7.26 -7.01
N LEU A 31 -29.35 7.82 -5.81
CA LEU A 31 -30.48 8.49 -5.16
C LEU A 31 -31.00 9.68 -5.98
N THR A 32 -30.10 10.51 -6.50
CA THR A 32 -30.46 11.65 -7.35
C THR A 32 -31.05 11.20 -8.70
N SER A 33 -30.56 10.10 -9.28
CA SER A 33 -31.13 9.54 -10.51
C SER A 33 -32.56 8.99 -10.36
N PHE A 34 -32.94 8.55 -9.15
CA PHE A 34 -34.30 8.14 -8.82
C PHE A 34 -35.19 9.30 -8.33
N GLY A 35 -34.71 10.54 -8.39
CA GLY A 35 -35.49 11.73 -8.00
C GLY A 35 -35.64 11.93 -6.49
N VAL A 36 -34.83 11.25 -5.68
CA VAL A 36 -34.82 11.45 -4.23
C VAL A 36 -34.11 12.77 -3.92
N ALA A 37 -34.86 13.76 -3.45
CA ALA A 37 -34.30 15.02 -3.02
C ALA A 37 -33.47 14.83 -1.74
N ILE A 38 -32.22 15.31 -1.76
CA ILE A 38 -31.33 15.31 -0.60
C ILE A 38 -31.66 16.56 0.23
N THR A 39 -31.98 16.38 1.51
CA THR A 39 -32.26 17.52 2.39
C THR A 39 -30.98 18.30 2.73
N PRO A 40 -31.07 19.58 3.14
CA PRO A 40 -29.90 20.36 3.53
C PRO A 40 -29.08 19.71 4.66
N GLU A 41 -29.75 19.02 5.59
CA GLU A 41 -29.12 18.30 6.69
C GLU A 41 -28.33 17.09 6.19
N GLN A 42 -28.90 16.34 5.24
CA GLN A 42 -28.24 15.21 4.59
C GLN A 42 -27.03 15.67 3.76
N HIS A 43 -27.15 16.78 3.05
CA HIS A 43 -26.05 17.38 2.29
C HIS A 43 -24.88 17.78 3.21
N THR A 44 -25.18 18.40 4.34
CA THR A 44 -24.17 18.75 5.35
C THR A 44 -23.50 17.51 5.93
N ALA A 45 -24.27 16.46 6.23
CA ALA A 45 -23.73 15.20 6.73
C ALA A 45 -22.80 14.51 5.71
N ILE A 46 -23.16 14.50 4.42
CA ILE A 46 -22.35 13.95 3.33
C ILE A 46 -21.02 14.69 3.22
N ILE A 47 -21.04 16.02 3.22
CA ILE A 47 -19.81 16.84 3.16
C ILE A 47 -18.93 16.59 4.38
N GLY A 48 -19.53 16.52 5.58
CA GLY A 48 -18.80 16.20 6.81
C GLY A 48 -18.11 14.84 6.76
N LEU A 49 -18.81 13.81 6.29
CA LEU A 49 -18.27 12.47 6.14
C LEU A 49 -17.16 12.42 5.08
N ALA A 50 -17.39 13.01 3.90
CA ALA A 50 -16.39 13.09 2.84
C ALA A 50 -15.13 13.81 3.33
N GLY A 51 -15.28 14.93 4.04
CA GLY A 51 -14.19 15.67 4.65
C GLY A 51 -13.40 14.86 5.67
N ALA A 52 -14.08 14.09 6.53
CA ALA A 52 -13.42 13.21 7.50
C ALA A 52 -12.59 12.11 6.82
N VAL A 53 -13.12 11.46 5.78
CA VAL A 53 -12.39 10.45 5.00
C VAL A 53 -11.19 11.06 4.28
N LEU A 54 -11.36 12.25 3.68
CA LEU A 54 -10.27 12.97 3.02
C LEU A 54 -9.15 13.34 4.01
N ALA A 55 -9.50 13.78 5.22
CA ALA A 55 -8.53 14.13 6.26
C ALA A 55 -7.71 12.92 6.70
N ILE A 56 -8.35 11.75 6.88
CA ILE A 56 -7.65 10.50 7.19
C ILE A 56 -6.71 10.11 6.04
N ALA A 57 -7.19 10.18 4.79
CA ALA A 57 -6.37 9.90 3.62
C ALA A 57 -5.16 10.84 3.53
N ALA A 58 -5.36 12.15 3.74
CA ALA A 58 -4.30 13.16 3.71
C ALA A 58 -3.26 12.98 4.83
N ALA A 59 -3.64 12.44 5.99
CA ALA A 59 -2.69 12.13 7.07
C ALA A 59 -1.85 10.87 6.77
N VAL A 60 -2.47 9.86 6.13
CA VAL A 60 -1.85 8.55 5.93
C VAL A 60 -1.03 8.48 4.64
N LEU A 61 -1.47 9.15 3.57
CA LEU A 61 -0.82 9.12 2.25
C LEU A 61 0.65 9.60 2.30
N PRO A 62 1.00 10.72 2.97
CA PRO A 62 2.39 11.18 3.06
C PRO A 62 3.26 10.19 3.83
N LEU A 63 2.70 9.53 4.85
CA LEU A 63 3.41 8.53 5.65
C LEU A 63 3.76 7.29 4.81
N ILE A 64 2.84 6.84 3.95
CA ILE A 64 3.07 5.73 3.03
C ILE A 64 4.11 6.11 1.97
N VAL A 65 3.99 7.30 1.37
CA VAL A 65 4.95 7.79 0.38
C VAL A 65 6.34 7.95 1.00
N ALA A 66 6.42 8.51 2.21
CA ALA A 66 7.67 8.62 2.95
C ALA A 66 8.26 7.24 3.26
N ARG A 67 7.47 6.29 3.76
CA ARG A 67 7.93 4.92 3.99
C ARG A 67 8.43 4.24 2.71
N ARG A 68 7.76 4.43 1.57
CA ARG A 68 8.24 3.90 0.28
C ARG A 68 9.57 4.49 -0.16
N LYS A 69 9.83 5.77 0.15
CA LYS A 69 11.11 6.42 -0.18
C LYS A 69 12.26 6.03 0.76
N VAL A 70 11.95 5.70 2.01
CA VAL A 70 12.96 5.42 3.04
C VAL A 70 13.19 3.93 3.25
N THR A 71 12.24 3.06 2.90
CA THR A 71 12.42 1.61 2.99
C THR A 71 13.08 1.11 1.71
N PRO A 72 14.36 0.68 1.72
CA PRO A 72 14.94 0.04 0.57
C PRO A 72 14.11 -1.21 0.27
N THR A 73 13.64 -1.31 -0.97
CA THR A 73 12.95 -2.53 -1.43
C THR A 73 14.05 -3.57 -1.58
N ALA A 74 14.43 -4.20 -0.47
CA ALA A 74 15.52 -5.16 -0.41
C ALA A 74 15.05 -6.48 -1.06
N SER A 75 14.98 -6.49 -2.39
CA SER A 75 14.90 -7.72 -3.17
C SER A 75 16.32 -8.08 -3.59
N VAL A 76 16.96 -8.97 -2.85
CA VAL A 76 18.21 -9.59 -3.29
C VAL A 76 17.85 -10.83 -4.10
N VAL A 77 18.52 -11.05 -5.23
CA VAL A 77 18.46 -12.35 -5.90
C VAL A 77 19.31 -13.32 -5.09
N GLU A 78 18.69 -14.24 -4.36
CA GLU A 78 19.45 -15.25 -3.60
C GLU A 78 20.09 -16.28 -4.56
N GLN A 79 21.41 -16.45 -4.48
CA GLN A 79 22.15 -17.50 -5.18
C GLN A 79 22.76 -18.44 -4.15
N ARG A 80 22.64 -19.75 -4.37
CA ARG A 80 23.28 -20.74 -3.49
C ARG A 80 24.68 -21.06 -3.99
N VAL A 81 25.67 -20.94 -3.12
CA VAL A 81 27.05 -21.35 -3.36
C VAL A 81 27.49 -22.25 -2.20
N GLY A 82 27.43 -23.58 -2.44
CA GLY A 82 27.66 -24.57 -1.39
C GLY A 82 26.58 -24.52 -0.29
N ASP A 83 27.04 -24.36 0.94
CA ASP A 83 26.19 -24.25 2.15
C ASP A 83 25.81 -22.80 2.48
N LEU A 84 26.23 -21.84 1.65
CA LEU A 84 25.93 -20.42 1.83
C LEU A 84 24.92 -19.93 0.78
N VAL A 85 24.03 -19.06 1.22
CA VAL A 85 23.20 -18.21 0.37
C VAL A 85 23.92 -16.88 0.21
N VAL A 86 24.29 -16.52 -1.01
CA VAL A 86 24.98 -15.28 -1.37
C VAL A 86 24.07 -14.35 -2.18
N ALA A 87 24.38 -13.05 -2.14
CA ALA A 87 23.71 -12.04 -2.93
C ALA A 87 24.10 -12.13 -4.41
N GLY A 88 23.12 -12.41 -5.27
CA GLY A 88 23.24 -12.28 -6.72
C GLY A 88 23.03 -10.84 -7.20
N ALA A 89 23.26 -10.61 -8.49
CA ALA A 89 23.10 -9.30 -9.12
C ALA A 89 21.69 -8.72 -8.91
N GLY A 90 21.61 -7.48 -8.42
CA GLY A 90 20.35 -6.73 -8.32
C GLY A 90 20.03 -6.07 -6.97
N HIS A 91 20.98 -5.97 -6.04
CA HIS A 91 20.78 -5.25 -4.78
C HIS A 91 21.66 -4.00 -4.67
N ASP A 92 21.06 -2.84 -4.41
CA ASP A 92 21.78 -1.55 -4.37
C ASP A 92 22.61 -1.35 -3.09
N THR A 93 22.44 -2.20 -2.06
CA THR A 93 23.04 -2.00 -0.72
C THR A 93 23.86 -3.19 -0.20
N ILE A 94 23.92 -4.30 -0.94
CA ILE A 94 24.70 -5.51 -0.59
C ILE A 94 25.51 -5.87 -1.83
N ALA A 95 26.81 -6.09 -1.68
CA ALA A 95 27.68 -6.37 -2.81
C ALA A 95 27.36 -7.76 -3.40
N GLU A 96 27.46 -7.90 -4.72
CA GLU A 96 27.34 -9.20 -5.36
C GLU A 96 28.40 -10.17 -4.80
N GLY A 97 27.97 -11.37 -4.40
CA GLY A 97 28.79 -12.40 -3.78
C GLY A 97 28.87 -12.34 -2.25
N GLU A 98 28.28 -11.34 -1.61
CA GLU A 98 28.25 -11.23 -0.14
C GLU A 98 27.34 -12.30 0.48
N ALA A 99 27.79 -12.95 1.56
CA ALA A 99 27.04 -14.00 2.24
C ALA A 99 25.85 -13.42 3.02
N ILE A 100 24.65 -13.91 2.73
CA ILE A 100 23.40 -13.47 3.34
C ILE A 100 23.05 -14.33 4.55
N ARG A 101 23.15 -15.66 4.43
CA ARG A 101 22.82 -16.65 5.48
C ARG A 101 23.33 -18.05 5.14
N ASP A 102 23.39 -18.91 6.15
CA ASP A 102 23.58 -20.36 5.96
C ASP A 102 22.28 -20.99 5.41
N VAL A 103 22.42 -22.01 4.57
CA VAL A 103 21.31 -22.79 4.03
C VAL A 103 20.59 -23.60 5.13
N HIS A 104 21.28 -23.91 6.22
CA HIS A 104 20.72 -24.68 7.34
C HIS A 104 19.94 -23.84 8.37
N ASP A 105 20.03 -22.51 8.30
CA ASP A 105 19.30 -21.58 9.18
C ASP A 105 17.86 -21.27 8.70
N ALA A 106 17.23 -22.21 7.96
CA ALA A 106 15.90 -22.07 7.39
C ALA A 106 14.76 -22.51 8.33
#